data_AF-A0A0F9N269-F1
#
_entry.id   AF-A0A0F9N269-F1
#
_cell.length_a   1.000
_cell.length_b   1.000
_cell.length_c   1.000
_cell.angle_alpha   90.00
_cell.angle_beta   90.00
_cell.angle_gamma   90.00
#
_symmetry.space_group_name_H-M   'P 1'
#
loop_
_entity.id
_entity.type
_entity.pdbx_description
1 polymer ?
#
loop_
_entity_poly.entity_id
_entity_poly.type
_entity_poly.pdbx_seq_one_letter_code
_entity_poly.pdbx_strand_id
1 'polypeptide(L)'
;MKTYPSLLYPPKNGLGERLHTFEKLDGSNLRFEWSKKKGWYKAGTRRRLLDETDDIFGPAPALFQSTLADECTKIAKKQQWQRVVVFCEYYGHASFAGLHQNQARDMKLTVIDVAPYRMGLLPPTEFLKLFGHVGPRYLGYLKWGKNFIERVRRDEIEGASFEGVVGKTMRGRKPLLYKAKTQQWRDRVRALYTPQEADKILAS
;
A
#
# COMPACT_ATOMS: atom_id res chain seq x y z
N MET A 1 -11.64 12.91 -1.13
CA MET A 1 -10.65 12.24 -0.24
C MET A 1 -9.28 12.35 -0.89
N LYS A 2 -8.19 12.42 -0.11
CA LYS A 2 -6.84 12.46 -0.69
C LYS A 2 -6.55 11.18 -1.49
N THR A 3 -5.96 11.33 -2.67
CA THR A 3 -5.57 10.20 -3.53
C THR A 3 -4.17 9.70 -3.16
N TYR A 4 -3.98 8.39 -3.17
CA TYR A 4 -2.67 7.77 -2.97
C TYR A 4 -1.75 8.05 -4.17
N PRO A 5 -0.48 8.46 -3.95
CA PRO A 5 0.46 8.70 -5.05
C PRO A 5 0.77 7.43 -5.86
N SER A 6 1.12 7.59 -7.13
CA SER A 6 1.67 6.48 -7.92
C SER A 6 3.07 6.10 -7.42
N LEU A 7 3.35 4.81 -7.43
CA LEU A 7 4.69 4.26 -7.20
C LEU A 7 5.52 4.32 -8.48
N LEU A 8 6.74 4.80 -8.39
CA LEU A 8 7.68 4.91 -9.49
C LEU A 8 8.46 3.61 -9.68
N TYR A 9 8.84 3.32 -10.91
CA TYR A 9 9.91 2.34 -11.15
C TYR A 9 11.27 2.99 -10.89
N PRO A 10 12.19 2.32 -10.19
CA PRO A 10 13.56 2.79 -10.12
C PRO A 10 14.17 2.81 -11.54
N PRO A 11 15.12 3.73 -11.82
CA PRO A 11 15.88 3.71 -13.06
C PRO A 11 16.55 2.35 -13.29
N LYS A 12 16.87 2.00 -14.54
CA LYS A 12 17.55 0.73 -14.89
C LYS A 12 18.84 0.49 -14.10
N ASN A 13 19.56 1.55 -13.76
CA ASN A 13 20.81 1.48 -12.99
C ASN A 13 20.59 1.51 -11.46
N GLY A 14 19.33 1.54 -11.01
CA GLY A 14 18.94 1.79 -9.63
C GLY A 14 18.96 3.28 -9.28
N LEU A 15 18.62 3.57 -8.02
CA LEU A 15 18.60 4.92 -7.46
C LEU A 15 19.94 5.30 -6.81
N GLY A 16 20.74 4.32 -6.40
CA GLY A 16 22.00 4.54 -5.68
C GLY A 16 21.83 5.00 -4.22
N GLU A 17 20.62 5.35 -3.80
CA GLU A 17 20.26 5.79 -2.45
C GLU A 17 19.66 4.67 -1.59
N ARG A 18 19.57 4.90 -0.28
CA ARG A 18 18.91 3.99 0.66
C ARG A 18 17.45 4.41 0.89
N LEU A 19 16.54 3.44 0.89
CA LEU A 19 15.11 3.65 1.12
C LEU A 19 14.58 2.78 2.26
N HIS A 20 13.56 3.26 2.96
CA HIS A 20 12.80 2.42 3.89
C HIS A 20 11.99 1.42 3.06
N THR A 21 12.33 0.14 3.21
CA THR A 21 11.83 -0.92 2.34
C THR A 21 10.81 -1.79 3.07
N PHE A 22 9.71 -2.09 2.40
CA PHE A 22 8.61 -2.90 2.89
C PHE A 22 8.28 -3.98 1.86
N GLU A 23 7.66 -5.08 2.28
CA GLU A 23 7.02 -5.99 1.34
C GLU A 23 5.92 -5.26 0.53
N LYS A 24 5.69 -5.70 -0.71
CA LYS A 24 4.62 -5.17 -1.56
C LYS A 24 3.42 -6.11 -1.53
N LEU A 25 2.40 -5.77 -0.76
CA LEU A 25 1.17 -6.56 -0.74
C LEU A 25 0.44 -6.48 -2.10
N ASP A 26 -0.14 -7.61 -2.51
CA ASP A 26 -0.81 -7.77 -3.81
C ASP A 26 -2.34 -7.73 -3.63
N GLY A 27 -2.93 -6.57 -3.85
CA GLY A 27 -4.36 -6.41 -3.76
C GLY A 27 -4.81 -5.06 -4.30
N SER A 28 -5.76 -4.45 -3.60
CA SER A 28 -6.35 -3.19 -4.00
C SER A 28 -6.14 -2.11 -2.95
N ASN A 29 -5.65 -0.95 -3.41
CA ASN A 29 -5.54 0.23 -2.58
C ASN A 29 -6.92 0.78 -2.19
N LEU A 30 -7.20 0.76 -0.89
CA LEU A 30 -8.36 1.38 -0.27
C LEU A 30 -7.93 2.56 0.61
N ARG A 31 -8.86 3.49 0.83
CA ARG A 31 -8.64 4.71 1.62
C ARG A 31 -9.82 4.95 2.55
N PHE A 32 -9.51 5.28 3.80
CA PHE A 32 -10.46 5.53 4.87
C PHE A 32 -10.20 6.90 5.47
N GLU A 33 -11.24 7.72 5.62
CA GLU A 33 -11.13 9.10 6.11
C GLU A 33 -11.75 9.20 7.51
N TRP A 34 -10.95 9.70 8.44
CA TRP A 34 -11.36 9.99 9.81
C TRP A 34 -11.31 11.49 10.10
N SER A 35 -12.21 11.98 10.94
CA SER A 35 -12.11 13.29 11.54
C SER A 35 -12.45 13.27 13.01
N LYS A 36 -11.90 14.22 13.77
CA LYS A 36 -12.17 14.37 15.21
C LYS A 36 -13.66 14.52 15.52
N LYS A 37 -14.44 15.10 14.61
CA LYS A 37 -15.88 15.33 14.77
C LYS A 37 -16.75 14.12 14.41
N LYS A 38 -16.36 13.33 13.40
CA LYS A 38 -17.24 12.30 12.80
C LYS A 38 -16.76 10.86 13.00
N GLY A 39 -15.57 10.65 13.55
CA GLY A 39 -14.94 9.33 13.49
C GLY A 39 -14.58 8.97 12.05
N TRP A 40 -14.67 7.69 11.68
CA TRP A 40 -14.54 7.19 10.31
C TRP A 40 -15.86 7.39 9.55
N TYR A 41 -15.86 8.21 8.51
CA TYR A 41 -17.11 8.62 7.83
C TYR A 41 -17.06 8.47 6.30
N LYS A 42 -15.95 7.96 5.76
CA LYS A 42 -15.81 7.80 4.31
C LYS A 42 -14.79 6.71 4.00
N ALA A 43 -15.15 5.83 3.07
CA ALA A 43 -14.27 4.86 2.46
C ALA A 43 -14.21 5.09 0.94
N GLY A 44 -13.17 4.56 0.30
CA GLY A 44 -13.05 4.61 -1.15
C GLY A 44 -11.93 3.73 -1.69
N THR A 45 -12.03 3.39 -2.97
CA THR A 45 -10.88 2.85 -3.74
C THR A 45 -9.98 4.00 -4.15
N ARG A 46 -8.94 3.75 -4.95
CA ARG A 46 -8.15 4.82 -5.58
C ARG A 46 -8.99 5.77 -6.44
N ARG A 47 -10.09 5.31 -7.07
CA ARG A 47 -10.83 6.07 -8.09
C ARG A 47 -12.22 6.55 -7.66
N ARG A 48 -12.89 5.85 -6.74
CA ARG A 48 -14.28 6.17 -6.34
C ARG A 48 -14.49 6.02 -4.84
N LEU A 49 -15.67 6.43 -4.37
CA LEU A 49 -16.13 6.15 -3.01
C LEU A 49 -16.65 4.72 -2.92
N LEU A 50 -16.67 4.21 -1.69
CA LEU A 50 -17.17 2.89 -1.35
C LEU A 50 -18.24 3.00 -0.27
N ASP A 51 -19.23 2.14 -0.42
CA ASP A 51 -20.22 1.78 0.58
C ASP A 51 -20.38 0.25 0.58
N GLU A 52 -21.24 -0.25 1.45
CA GLU A 52 -21.53 -1.67 1.67
C GLU A 52 -22.14 -2.39 0.47
N THR A 53 -22.67 -1.66 -0.52
CA THR A 53 -23.33 -2.24 -1.70
C THR A 53 -22.36 -2.63 -2.81
N ASP A 54 -21.06 -2.35 -2.62
CA ASP A 54 -20.03 -2.70 -3.59
C ASP A 54 -19.77 -4.21 -3.68
N ASP A 55 -19.89 -4.77 -4.88
CA ASP A 55 -19.75 -6.21 -5.13
C ASP A 55 -18.44 -6.82 -4.63
N ILE A 56 -17.35 -6.05 -4.66
CA ILE A 56 -16.00 -6.54 -4.36
C ILE A 56 -15.51 -6.03 -3.02
N PHE A 57 -15.70 -4.72 -2.76
CA PHE A 57 -15.12 -4.01 -1.64
C PHE A 57 -16.15 -3.64 -0.56
N GLY A 58 -17.43 -4.03 -0.73
CA GLY A 58 -18.50 -3.77 0.25
C GLY A 58 -18.17 -4.27 1.66
N PRO A 59 -17.47 -5.41 1.83
CA PRO A 59 -17.01 -5.87 3.15
C PRO A 59 -15.89 -5.04 3.78
N ALA A 60 -15.13 -4.25 2.99
CA ALA A 60 -13.91 -3.61 3.47
C ALA A 60 -14.11 -2.54 4.56
N PRO A 61 -15.16 -1.68 4.53
CA PRO A 61 -15.46 -0.76 5.63
C PRO A 61 -15.72 -1.48 6.96
N ALA A 62 -16.46 -2.59 6.95
CA ALA A 62 -16.73 -3.37 8.15
C ALA A 62 -15.45 -4.04 8.67
N LEU A 63 -14.64 -4.61 7.77
CA LEU A 63 -13.34 -5.19 8.12
C LEU A 63 -12.40 -4.13 8.71
N PHE A 64 -12.36 -2.93 8.14
CA PHE A 64 -11.55 -1.84 8.67
C PHE A 64 -11.99 -1.45 10.09
N GLN A 65 -13.31 -1.36 10.32
CA GLN A 65 -13.87 -1.06 11.63
C GLN A 65 -13.50 -2.11 12.68
N SER A 66 -13.57 -3.40 12.34
CA SER A 66 -13.29 -4.47 13.30
C SER A 66 -11.79 -4.71 13.56
N THR A 67 -10.89 -4.21 12.71
CA THR A 67 -9.46 -4.56 12.79
C THR A 67 -8.50 -3.39 12.99
N LEU A 68 -8.76 -2.23 12.36
CA LEU A 68 -7.78 -1.12 12.29
C LEU A 68 -8.31 0.19 12.86
N ALA A 69 -9.62 0.39 12.90
CA ALA A 69 -10.22 1.67 13.22
C ALA A 69 -9.89 2.18 14.63
N ASP A 70 -9.90 1.30 15.63
CA ASP A 70 -9.65 1.68 17.02
C ASP A 70 -8.21 2.15 17.23
N GLU A 71 -7.23 1.37 16.76
CA GLU A 71 -5.81 1.73 16.89
C GLU A 71 -5.49 2.99 16.05
N CYS A 72 -6.00 3.09 14.82
CA CYS A 72 -5.84 4.28 14.01
C CYS A 72 -6.47 5.52 14.66
N THR A 73 -7.63 5.38 15.33
CA THR A 73 -8.28 6.47 16.07
C THR A 73 -7.46 6.88 17.29
N LYS A 74 -6.93 5.92 18.04
CA LYS A 74 -6.07 6.16 19.20
C LYS A 74 -4.82 6.95 18.80
N ILE A 75 -4.15 6.56 17.71
CA ILE A 75 -3.01 7.29 17.16
C ILE A 75 -3.42 8.69 16.74
N ALA A 76 -4.50 8.84 15.97
CA ALA A 76 -4.97 10.14 15.49
C ALA A 76 -5.31 11.11 16.64
N LYS A 77 -5.95 10.62 17.70
CA LYS A 77 -6.24 11.40 18.91
C LYS A 77 -4.96 11.78 19.66
N LYS A 78 -4.03 10.83 19.84
CA LYS A 78 -2.73 11.07 20.50
C LYS A 78 -1.88 12.11 19.76
N GLN A 79 -1.91 12.09 18.43
CA GLN A 79 -1.22 13.07 17.57
C GLN A 79 -2.01 14.37 17.37
N GLN A 80 -3.18 14.50 18.02
CA GLN A 80 -4.08 15.66 17.91
C GLN A 80 -4.48 16.04 16.47
N TRP A 81 -4.52 15.06 15.57
CA TRP A 81 -4.93 15.29 14.19
C TRP A 81 -6.42 15.65 14.14
N GLN A 82 -6.76 16.61 13.29
CA GLN A 82 -8.17 17.01 13.07
C GLN A 82 -8.86 16.12 12.04
N ARG A 83 -8.08 15.67 11.05
CA ARG A 83 -8.53 14.82 9.95
C ARG A 83 -7.34 14.03 9.42
N VAL A 84 -7.57 12.77 9.04
CA VAL A 84 -6.55 11.88 8.49
C VAL A 84 -7.16 10.97 7.43
N VAL A 85 -6.38 10.66 6.39
CA VAL A 85 -6.68 9.59 5.45
C VAL A 85 -5.70 8.45 5.69
N VAL A 86 -6.22 7.26 5.96
CA VAL A 86 -5.42 6.03 6.07
C VAL A 86 -5.55 5.27 4.75
N PHE A 87 -4.42 4.89 4.17
CA PHE A 87 -4.34 4.06 2.98
C PHE A 87 -4.03 2.62 3.40
N CYS A 88 -4.85 1.69 2.94
CA CYS A 88 -4.68 0.28 3.20
C CYS A 88 -4.54 -0.49 1.89
N GLU A 89 -3.84 -1.62 1.95
CA GLU A 89 -3.98 -2.67 0.94
C GLU A 89 -5.06 -3.65 1.40
N TYR A 90 -6.05 -3.92 0.53
CA TYR A 90 -7.07 -4.96 0.70
C TYR A 90 -6.69 -6.17 -0.13
N TYR A 91 -6.43 -7.30 0.51
CA TYR A 91 -5.85 -8.48 -0.14
C TYR A 91 -6.18 -9.77 0.63
N GLY A 92 -6.10 -10.91 -0.05
CA GLY A 92 -6.31 -12.24 0.50
C GLY A 92 -5.85 -13.32 -0.48
N HIS A 93 -6.11 -14.59 -0.18
CA HIS A 93 -5.69 -15.70 -1.04
C HIS A 93 -6.32 -15.67 -2.44
N ALA A 94 -7.50 -15.04 -2.56
CA ALA A 94 -8.21 -14.86 -3.82
C ALA A 94 -7.87 -13.53 -4.52
N SER A 95 -6.84 -12.82 -4.07
CA SER A 95 -6.37 -11.56 -4.67
C SER A 95 -5.19 -11.80 -5.60
N PHE A 96 -5.21 -11.15 -6.77
CA PHE A 96 -4.06 -11.06 -7.65
C PHE A 96 -4.16 -9.84 -8.56
N ALA A 97 -3.10 -9.03 -8.60
CA ALA A 97 -2.99 -7.84 -9.44
C ALA A 97 -4.18 -6.87 -9.31
N GLY A 98 -4.73 -6.74 -8.10
CA GLY A 98 -5.90 -5.91 -7.79
C GLY A 98 -7.25 -6.48 -8.20
N LEU A 99 -7.29 -7.68 -8.79
CA LEU A 99 -8.51 -8.45 -8.91
C LEU A 99 -8.76 -9.25 -7.63
N HIS A 100 -10.04 -9.43 -7.33
CA HIS A 100 -10.55 -10.22 -6.23
C HIS A 100 -11.69 -11.06 -6.76
N GLN A 101 -11.78 -12.32 -6.34
CA GLN A 101 -12.98 -13.11 -6.61
C GLN A 101 -14.16 -12.53 -5.83
N ASN A 102 -15.34 -12.51 -6.43
CA ASN A 102 -16.56 -12.08 -5.75
C ASN A 102 -16.78 -12.96 -4.51
N GLN A 103 -17.18 -12.34 -3.40
CA GLN A 103 -17.39 -13.02 -2.11
C GLN A 103 -16.16 -13.75 -1.56
N ALA A 104 -14.95 -13.32 -1.96
CA ALA A 104 -13.70 -13.83 -1.38
C ALA A 104 -13.74 -13.76 0.15
N ARG A 105 -13.46 -14.90 0.79
CA ARG A 105 -13.30 -15.01 2.24
C ARG A 105 -11.85 -14.70 2.63
N ASP A 106 -11.63 -14.50 3.93
CA ASP A 106 -10.29 -14.36 4.52
C ASP A 106 -9.47 -13.16 3.99
N MET A 107 -10.19 -12.12 3.59
CA MET A 107 -9.61 -10.85 3.19
C MET A 107 -9.01 -10.12 4.38
N LYS A 108 -7.92 -9.39 4.13
CA LYS A 108 -7.14 -8.63 5.11
C LYS A 108 -7.03 -7.18 4.68
N LEU A 109 -6.85 -6.31 5.67
CA LEU A 109 -6.44 -4.94 5.48
C LEU A 109 -5.12 -4.71 6.20
N THR A 110 -4.19 -4.05 5.51
CA THR A 110 -2.93 -3.62 6.12
C THR A 110 -2.71 -2.15 5.81
N VAL A 111 -2.39 -1.37 6.84
CA VAL A 111 -2.12 0.05 6.67
C VAL A 111 -0.80 0.21 5.92
N ILE A 112 -0.84 0.77 4.72
CA ILE A 112 0.38 0.97 3.93
C ILE A 112 0.91 2.39 4.03
N ASP A 113 0.06 3.40 4.22
CA ASP A 113 0.48 4.79 4.48
C ASP A 113 -0.63 5.59 5.18
N VAL A 114 -0.25 6.72 5.76
CA VAL A 114 -1.18 7.62 6.46
C VAL A 114 -0.91 9.06 6.06
N ALA A 115 -1.97 9.83 5.83
CA ALA A 115 -1.89 11.24 5.48
C ALA A 115 -2.76 12.12 6.38
N PRO A 116 -2.19 12.68 7.47
CA PRO A 116 -2.85 13.71 8.25
C PRO A 116 -3.08 14.96 7.40
N TYR A 117 -4.19 15.65 7.66
CA TYR A 117 -4.55 16.87 6.95
C TYR A 117 -3.45 17.93 7.12
N ARG A 118 -3.10 18.62 6.01
CA ARG A 118 -2.01 19.60 5.87
C ARG A 118 -0.58 19.06 5.98
N MET A 119 -0.35 17.86 6.53
CA MET A 119 1.00 17.28 6.63
C MET A 119 1.44 16.57 5.35
N GLY A 120 0.51 15.98 4.60
CA GLY A 120 0.88 15.09 3.50
C GLY A 120 0.97 13.65 3.98
N LEU A 121 1.63 12.77 3.21
CA LEU A 121 1.96 11.44 3.72
C LEU A 121 2.98 11.58 4.85
N LEU A 122 2.86 10.74 5.88
CA LEU A 122 3.88 10.66 6.92
C LEU A 122 5.23 10.24 6.31
N PRO A 123 6.34 10.83 6.78
CA PRO A 123 7.67 10.30 6.50
C PRO A 123 7.77 8.82 6.92
N PRO A 124 8.55 7.98 6.22
CA PRO A 124 8.61 6.54 6.52
C PRO A 124 9.04 6.20 7.95
N THR A 125 9.91 7.02 8.55
CA THR A 125 10.35 6.86 9.94
C THR A 125 9.20 7.12 10.93
N GLU A 126 8.40 8.15 10.69
CA GLU A 126 7.24 8.48 11.51
C GLU A 126 6.12 7.44 11.31
N PHE A 127 5.92 6.99 10.06
CA PHE A 127 5.02 5.88 9.75
C PHE A 127 5.40 4.62 10.52
N LEU A 128 6.67 4.21 10.48
CA LEU A 128 7.16 3.03 11.22
C LEU A 128 6.92 3.16 12.73
N LYS A 129 7.22 4.33 13.30
CA LYS A 129 7.03 4.61 14.73
C LYS A 129 5.56 4.48 15.15
N LEU A 130 4.63 4.95 14.33
CA LEU A 130 3.21 5.04 14.70
C LEU A 130 2.41 3.81 14.25
N PHE A 131 2.66 3.32 13.04
CA PHE A 131 1.84 2.30 12.37
C PHE A 131 2.62 1.04 12.01
N GLY A 132 3.92 0.94 12.33
CA GLY A 132 4.74 -0.22 11.94
C GLY A 132 4.20 -1.57 12.45
N HIS A 133 3.43 -1.57 13.56
CA HIS A 133 2.83 -2.77 14.14
C HIS A 133 1.53 -3.22 13.43
N VAL A 134 0.89 -2.35 12.64
CA VAL A 134 -0.28 -2.65 11.78
C VAL A 134 0.04 -2.49 10.28
N GLY A 135 1.32 -2.26 9.98
CA GLY A 135 1.82 -2.00 8.64
C GLY A 135 2.38 -3.25 7.96
N PRO A 136 2.80 -3.13 6.68
CA PRO A 136 3.47 -4.22 6.00
C PRO A 136 4.81 -4.52 6.68
N ARG A 137 5.32 -5.73 6.49
CA ARG A 137 6.63 -6.13 7.01
C ARG A 137 7.72 -5.15 6.55
N TYR A 138 8.46 -4.61 7.51
CA TYR A 138 9.61 -3.75 7.24
C TYR A 138 10.86 -4.60 7.00
N LEU A 139 11.50 -4.40 5.85
CA LEU A 139 12.68 -5.14 5.39
C LEU A 139 14.00 -4.38 5.65
N GLY A 140 13.90 -3.19 6.24
CA GLY A 140 15.06 -2.38 6.61
C GLY A 140 15.31 -1.16 5.72
N TYR A 141 16.40 -0.46 6.00
CA TYR A 141 16.85 0.71 5.26
C TYR A 141 17.90 0.28 4.22
N LEU A 142 17.44 -0.15 3.05
CA LEU A 142 18.24 -0.89 2.07
C LEU A 142 18.71 0.02 0.92
N LYS A 143 19.86 -0.29 0.32
CA LYS A 143 20.41 0.44 -0.84
C LYS A 143 19.73 -0.04 -2.12
N TRP A 144 18.95 0.83 -2.76
CA TRP A 144 18.19 0.53 -4.00
C TRP A 144 19.06 0.72 -5.25
N GLY A 145 20.12 -0.09 -5.37
CA GLY A 145 20.95 -0.19 -6.58
C GLY A 145 20.44 -1.25 -7.56
N LYS A 146 21.05 -1.31 -8.75
CA LYS A 146 20.76 -2.35 -9.77
C LYS A 146 20.76 -3.77 -9.18
N ASN A 147 21.80 -4.13 -8.43
CA ASN A 147 21.90 -5.48 -7.84
C ASN A 147 20.73 -5.79 -6.89
N PHE A 148 20.27 -4.83 -6.10
CA PHE A 148 19.11 -5.03 -5.22
C PHE A 148 17.84 -5.31 -6.04
N ILE A 149 17.63 -4.54 -7.11
CA ILE A 149 16.47 -4.72 -8.00
C ILE A 149 16.52 -6.09 -8.68
N GLU A 150 17.67 -6.54 -9.16
CA GLU A 150 17.82 -7.87 -9.76
C GLU A 150 17.54 -8.99 -8.75
N ARG A 151 17.99 -8.84 -7.49
CA ARG A 151 17.66 -9.79 -6.43
C ARG A 151 16.16 -9.85 -6.14
N VAL A 152 15.46 -8.70 -6.14
CA VAL A 152 13.99 -8.69 -6.05
C VAL A 152 13.37 -9.43 -7.24
N ARG A 153 13.87 -9.22 -8.47
CA ARG A 153 13.37 -9.92 -9.67
C ARG A 153 13.49 -11.43 -9.54
N ARG A 154 14.58 -11.90 -8.93
CA ARG A 154 14.86 -13.33 -8.70
C ARG A 154 14.23 -13.89 -7.42
N ASP A 155 13.47 -13.10 -6.68
CA ASP A 155 12.83 -13.50 -5.42
C ASP A 155 13.85 -13.89 -4.32
N GLU A 156 14.99 -13.20 -4.27
CA GLU A 156 16.11 -13.46 -3.35
C GLU A 156 16.14 -12.51 -2.14
N ILE A 157 15.04 -11.81 -1.86
CA ILE A 157 14.92 -10.89 -0.73
C ILE A 157 14.08 -11.55 0.35
N GLU A 158 14.74 -11.92 1.45
CA GLU A 158 14.06 -12.52 2.59
C GLU A 158 12.94 -11.62 3.12
N GLY A 159 11.77 -12.22 3.30
CA GLY A 159 10.58 -11.54 3.79
C GLY A 159 9.88 -10.62 2.81
N ALA A 160 10.36 -10.49 1.57
CA ALA A 160 9.55 -9.89 0.49
C ALA A 160 8.32 -10.76 0.21
N SER A 161 7.25 -10.12 -0.26
CA SER A 161 6.06 -10.81 -0.71
C SER A 161 6.25 -11.32 -2.14
N PHE A 162 5.33 -12.19 -2.59
CA PHE A 162 5.31 -12.69 -3.96
C PHE A 162 5.33 -11.57 -5.02
N GLU A 163 4.64 -10.45 -4.78
CA GLU A 163 4.68 -9.33 -5.73
C GLU A 163 6.03 -8.60 -5.70
N GLY A 164 6.66 -8.42 -4.53
CA GLY A 164 7.99 -7.82 -4.39
C GLY A 164 8.09 -6.83 -3.23
N VAL A 165 8.64 -5.64 -3.50
CA VAL A 165 8.94 -4.64 -2.45
C VAL A 165 8.57 -3.20 -2.84
N VAL A 166 8.28 -2.39 -1.82
CA VAL A 166 8.09 -0.93 -1.92
C VAL A 166 9.17 -0.22 -1.12
N GLY A 167 9.81 0.77 -1.76
CA GLY A 167 10.82 1.63 -1.14
C GLY A 167 10.28 3.04 -0.96
N LYS A 168 10.48 3.63 0.22
CA LYS A 168 9.95 4.95 0.56
C LYS A 168 11.05 5.86 1.08
N THR A 169 11.01 7.12 0.65
CA THR A 169 11.86 8.20 1.17
C THR A 169 11.14 9.56 1.06
N MET A 170 11.74 10.59 1.61
CA MET A 170 11.30 11.98 1.51
C MET A 170 12.34 12.80 0.76
N ARG A 171 11.91 13.58 -0.24
CA ARG A 171 12.71 14.66 -0.84
C ARG A 171 12.10 15.99 -0.46
N GLY A 172 12.65 16.62 0.60
CA GLY A 172 11.98 17.72 1.28
C GLY A 172 10.64 17.25 1.87
N ARG A 173 9.55 17.95 1.54
CA ARG A 173 8.18 17.56 1.95
C ARG A 173 7.49 16.60 0.98
N LYS A 174 8.16 16.19 -0.10
CA LYS A 174 7.57 15.31 -1.13
C LYS A 174 7.93 13.85 -0.86
N PRO A 175 6.94 12.94 -0.69
CA PRO A 175 7.22 11.52 -0.61
C PRO A 175 7.64 11.00 -1.98
N LEU A 176 8.68 10.18 -2.01
CA LEU A 176 9.08 9.39 -3.17
C LEU A 176 8.89 7.92 -2.84
N LEU A 177 8.08 7.25 -3.65
CA LEU A 177 7.68 5.87 -3.48
C LEU A 177 8.12 5.10 -4.72
N TYR A 178 8.88 4.03 -4.52
CA TYR A 178 9.40 3.17 -5.57
C TYR A 178 8.90 1.74 -5.40
N LYS A 179 8.79 1.00 -6.50
CA LYS A 179 8.44 -0.42 -6.50
C LYS A 179 9.43 -1.25 -7.29
N ALA A 180 9.72 -2.44 -6.81
CA ALA A 180 10.38 -3.49 -7.57
C ALA A 180 9.54 -4.76 -7.40
N LYS A 181 9.26 -5.45 -8.50
CA LYS A 181 8.39 -6.64 -8.49
C LYS A 181 9.18 -7.91 -8.80
N THR A 182 8.77 -9.07 -8.31
CA THR A 182 9.42 -10.33 -8.69
C THR A 182 9.17 -10.64 -10.17
N GLN A 183 10.00 -11.48 -10.79
CA GLN A 183 9.80 -11.90 -12.17
C GLN A 183 8.58 -12.83 -12.28
N GLN A 184 8.44 -13.74 -11.31
CA GLN A 184 7.30 -14.67 -11.20
C GLN A 184 5.95 -13.95 -11.20
N TRP A 185 5.80 -12.88 -10.41
CA TRP A 185 4.56 -12.09 -10.39
C TRP A 185 4.25 -11.47 -11.76
N ARG A 186 5.26 -10.92 -12.44
CA ARG A 186 5.07 -10.30 -13.76
C ARG A 186 4.67 -11.31 -14.81
N ASP A 187 5.25 -12.49 -14.76
CA ASP A 187 4.94 -13.55 -15.73
C ASP A 187 3.53 -14.07 -15.51
N ARG A 188 3.09 -14.18 -14.25
CA ARG A 188 1.68 -14.48 -13.93
C ARG A 188 0.72 -13.40 -14.42
N VAL A 189 1.08 -12.11 -14.34
CA VAL A 189 0.28 -11.04 -14.96
C VAL A 189 0.20 -11.24 -16.48
N ARG A 190 1.33 -11.45 -17.16
CA ARG A 190 1.32 -11.63 -18.63
C ARG A 190 0.55 -12.87 -19.09
N ALA A 191 0.49 -13.91 -18.26
CA ALA A 191 -0.27 -15.11 -18.57
C ALA A 191 -1.79 -14.92 -18.42
N LEU A 192 -2.24 -14.00 -17.58
CA LEU A 192 -3.66 -13.82 -17.24
C LEU A 192 -4.34 -12.67 -18.01
N TYR A 193 -3.58 -11.72 -18.52
CA TYR A 193 -4.11 -10.52 -19.16
C TYR A 193 -3.64 -10.37 -20.59
N THR A 194 -4.41 -9.63 -21.39
CA THR A 194 -3.95 -9.21 -22.72
C THR A 194 -2.66 -8.40 -22.61
N PRO A 195 -1.80 -8.33 -23.65
CA PRO A 195 -0.57 -7.55 -23.59
C PRO A 195 -0.77 -6.10 -23.13
N GLN A 196 -1.83 -5.44 -23.61
CA GLN A 196 -2.15 -4.06 -23.27
C GLN A 196 -2.59 -3.89 -21.81
N GLU A 197 -3.34 -4.84 -21.27
CA GLU A 197 -3.75 -4.84 -19.86
C GLU A 197 -2.58 -5.18 -18.94
N ALA A 198 -1.79 -6.18 -19.32
CA ALA A 198 -0.57 -6.56 -18.61
C ALA A 198 0.38 -5.37 -18.51
N ASP A 199 0.63 -4.64 -19.61
CA ASP A 199 1.50 -3.46 -19.58
C ASP A 199 0.97 -2.35 -18.67
N LYS A 200 -0.35 -2.14 -18.60
CA LYS A 200 -0.95 -1.19 -17.66
C LYS A 200 -0.76 -1.63 -16.21
N ILE A 201 -0.98 -2.91 -15.90
CA ILE A 201 -0.81 -3.48 -14.56
C ILE A 201 0.67 -3.43 -14.14
N LEU A 202 1.55 -3.80 -15.06
CA LEU A 202 2.99 -3.72 -14.88
C LEU A 202 3.43 -2.27 -14.71
N ALA A 203 2.82 -1.27 -15.33
CA ALA A 203 3.16 0.13 -15.10
C ALA A 203 2.61 0.68 -13.76
N SER A 204 1.51 0.11 -13.25
CA SER A 204 0.73 0.59 -12.08
C SER A 204 1.44 0.45 -10.73
#